data_AF-E4X4C7-F1
#
_entry.id   AF-E4X4C7-F1
#
_cell.length_a   1.000
_cell.length_b   1.000
_cell.length_c   1.000
_cell.angle_alpha   90.00
_cell.angle_beta   90.00
_cell.angle_gamma   90.00
#
_symmetry.space_group_name_H-M   'P 1'
#
loop_
_entity.id
_entity.type
_entity.pdbx_description
1 polymer ?
#
loop_
_entity_poly.entity_id
_entity_poly.type
_entity_poly.pdbx_seq_one_letter_code
_entity_poly.pdbx_strand_id
1 'polypeptide(L)'
;MHLDKMLEWIKKCKYLPENDLKQLCDYVCDILVCEPNVIPVPSPVSICGDIHGQFYDLLELFRVGGELPDTTYVFLGDFVDRGYYSLETFTFLLVLKARFPDKIVLLRGNHESRQITQVYGFYDECMTKYGSNNAGKYCTRVFDLLTVAALIDNKVLCVHGGLSPDINSLDQIRALKRDQEIPHKGALCDIVWSDPEEVATWEISPRGAGYLFGKSVTEEFMEINNLDLICRAHQVVQEGHKYMFNEKLVTVWSAPNYCYRCGNIASILKIDGPKKPRSTLKL
;
A
#
# COMPACT_ATOMS: atom_id res chain seq x y z
N MET A 1 -24.08 10.17 -4.65
CA MET A 1 -23.17 9.75 -3.55
C MET A 1 -22.77 10.99 -2.74
N HIS A 2 -22.93 10.99 -1.42
CA HIS A 2 -22.61 12.13 -0.54
C HIS A 2 -21.31 11.88 0.23
N LEU A 3 -20.16 12.03 -0.45
CA LEU A 3 -18.84 11.65 0.07
C LEU A 3 -18.48 12.30 1.40
N ASP A 4 -18.76 13.60 1.58
CA ASP A 4 -18.40 14.30 2.82
C ASP A 4 -19.17 13.74 4.04
N LYS A 5 -20.44 13.37 3.85
CA LYS A 5 -21.25 12.71 4.91
C LYS A 5 -20.74 11.31 5.23
N MET A 6 -20.32 10.56 4.21
CA MET A 6 -19.72 9.23 4.39
C MET A 6 -18.41 9.34 5.16
N LEU A 7 -17.60 10.36 4.86
CA LEU A 7 -16.35 10.62 5.56
C LEU A 7 -16.58 10.92 7.05
N GLU A 8 -17.54 11.79 7.38
CA GLU A 8 -17.91 12.07 8.78
C GLU A 8 -18.47 10.84 9.51
N TRP A 9 -19.18 9.97 8.81
CA TRP A 9 -19.71 8.72 9.35
C TRP A 9 -18.59 7.74 9.68
N ILE A 10 -17.69 7.51 8.72
CA ILE A 10 -16.59 6.56 8.86
C ILE A 10 -15.56 7.06 9.89
N LYS A 11 -15.28 8.37 9.98
CA LYS A 11 -14.43 8.96 11.03
C LYS A 11 -14.89 8.60 12.46
N LYS A 12 -16.17 8.26 12.65
CA LYS A 12 -16.73 7.76 13.92
C LYS A 12 -16.59 6.24 14.09
N CYS A 13 -15.71 5.61 13.30
CA CYS A 13 -15.49 4.17 13.22
C CYS A 13 -16.78 3.38 12.92
N LYS A 14 -17.60 3.89 11.98
CA LYS A 14 -18.83 3.22 11.54
C LYS A 14 -18.70 2.76 10.10
N TYR A 15 -19.02 1.50 9.85
CA TYR A 15 -19.15 0.99 8.48
C TYR A 15 -20.40 1.54 7.79
N LEU A 16 -20.34 1.60 6.46
CA LEU A 16 -21.42 2.11 5.61
C LEU A 16 -22.54 1.08 5.48
N PRO A 17 -23.78 1.49 5.15
CA PRO A 17 -24.77 0.56 4.62
C PRO A 17 -24.23 -0.19 3.38
N GLU A 18 -24.61 -1.47 3.20
CA GLU A 18 -24.05 -2.32 2.13
C GLU A 18 -24.19 -1.71 0.72
N ASN A 19 -25.34 -1.08 0.44
CA ASN A 19 -25.59 -0.42 -0.84
C ASN A 19 -24.69 0.80 -1.06
N ASP A 20 -24.39 1.57 0.00
CA ASP A 20 -23.51 2.72 -0.08
C ASP A 20 -22.05 2.29 -0.28
N LEU A 21 -21.64 1.21 0.39
CA LEU A 21 -20.34 0.58 0.15
C LEU A 21 -20.22 0.09 -1.29
N LYS A 22 -21.24 -0.59 -1.81
CA LYS A 22 -21.24 -1.06 -3.20
C LYS A 22 -21.07 0.10 -4.18
N GLN A 23 -21.86 1.18 -4.03
CA GLN A 23 -21.75 2.35 -4.89
C GLN A 23 -20.37 3.02 -4.82
N LEU A 24 -19.79 3.09 -3.62
CA LEU A 24 -18.44 3.62 -3.43
C LEU A 24 -17.39 2.75 -4.16
N CYS A 25 -17.46 1.44 -3.98
CA CYS A 25 -16.54 0.50 -4.65
C CYS A 25 -16.67 0.60 -6.18
N ASP A 26 -17.89 0.63 -6.72
CA ASP A 26 -18.13 0.77 -8.16
C ASP A 26 -17.51 2.08 -8.68
N TYR A 27 -17.76 3.21 -7.98
CA TYR A 27 -17.20 4.51 -8.38
C TYR A 27 -15.66 4.56 -8.29
N VAL A 28 -15.06 3.96 -7.26
CA VAL A 28 -13.59 3.90 -7.16
C VAL A 28 -13.01 2.96 -8.21
N CYS A 29 -13.70 1.88 -8.59
CA CYS A 29 -13.27 1.05 -9.72
C CYS A 29 -13.18 1.88 -11.01
N ASP A 30 -14.17 2.74 -11.30
CA ASP A 30 -14.15 3.61 -12.48
C ASP A 30 -12.92 4.56 -12.49
N ILE A 31 -12.53 5.07 -11.32
CA ILE A 31 -11.30 5.87 -11.15
C ILE A 31 -10.06 5.01 -11.41
N LEU A 32 -9.94 3.88 -10.71
CA LEU A 32 -8.75 3.04 -10.74
C LEU A 32 -8.50 2.40 -12.10
N VAL A 33 -9.54 2.08 -12.88
CA VAL A 33 -9.37 1.56 -14.26
C VAL A 33 -8.61 2.55 -15.15
N CYS A 34 -8.73 3.85 -14.89
CA CYS A 34 -8.04 4.89 -15.65
C CYS A 34 -6.59 5.12 -15.18
N GLU A 35 -6.19 4.57 -14.04
CA GLU A 35 -4.84 4.76 -13.49
C GLU A 35 -3.82 3.78 -14.11
N PRO A 36 -2.60 4.22 -14.43
CA PRO A 36 -1.55 3.33 -14.92
C PRO A 36 -1.03 2.41 -13.80
N ASN A 37 -0.35 1.32 -14.14
CA ASN A 37 0.27 0.45 -13.13
C ASN A 37 1.38 1.15 -12.35
N VAL A 38 2.06 2.12 -12.99
CA VAL A 38 3.09 2.97 -12.39
C VAL A 38 2.59 4.41 -12.46
N ILE A 39 2.09 4.93 -11.34
CA ILE A 39 1.54 6.29 -11.29
C ILE A 39 2.64 7.33 -11.03
N PRO A 40 2.82 8.34 -11.90
CA PRO A 40 3.76 9.42 -11.63
C PRO A 40 3.19 10.34 -10.54
N VAL A 41 4.01 10.69 -9.56
CA VAL A 41 3.59 11.53 -8.42
C VAL A 41 4.61 12.66 -8.22
N PRO A 42 4.20 13.94 -8.23
CA PRO A 42 5.10 15.04 -7.90
C PRO A 42 5.26 15.18 -6.38
N SER A 43 6.44 15.61 -5.92
CA SER A 43 6.61 16.13 -4.56
C SER A 43 5.95 17.52 -4.39
N PRO A 44 5.53 17.92 -3.18
CA PRO A 44 5.64 17.20 -1.91
C PRO A 44 4.66 16.03 -1.77
N VAL A 45 5.11 14.94 -1.16
CA VAL A 45 4.31 13.72 -0.93
C VAL A 45 4.70 13.03 0.38
N SER A 46 3.69 12.46 1.05
CA SER A 46 3.84 11.59 2.22
C SER A 46 3.60 10.13 1.82
N ILE A 47 4.55 9.27 2.12
CA ILE A 47 4.50 7.83 1.81
C ILE A 47 4.22 7.05 3.10
N CYS A 48 3.23 6.17 3.04
CA CYS A 48 2.75 5.37 4.16
C CYS A 48 2.86 3.88 3.82
N GLY A 49 3.38 3.09 4.75
CA GLY A 49 3.44 1.63 4.65
C GLY A 49 2.13 0.97 5.11
N ASP A 50 2.26 -0.25 5.63
CA ASP A 50 1.17 -1.12 6.08
C ASP A 50 0.31 -0.46 7.17
N ILE A 51 -1.01 -0.71 7.12
CA ILE A 51 -2.00 -0.19 8.07
C ILE A 51 -2.74 -1.31 8.80
N HIS A 52 -3.04 -2.43 8.12
CA HIS A 52 -3.60 -3.65 8.70
C HIS A 52 -4.81 -3.44 9.62
N GLY A 53 -5.81 -2.70 9.14
CA GLY A 53 -7.05 -2.49 9.87
C GLY A 53 -6.92 -1.74 11.20
N GLN A 54 -5.80 -1.08 11.45
CA GLN A 54 -5.57 -0.23 12.62
C GLN A 54 -6.18 1.17 12.40
N PHE A 55 -7.51 1.23 12.34
CA PHE A 55 -8.26 2.43 11.96
C PHE A 55 -7.93 3.69 12.80
N TYR A 56 -7.81 3.56 14.11
CA TYR A 56 -7.52 4.70 14.98
C TYR A 56 -6.09 5.24 14.75
N ASP A 57 -5.14 4.35 14.50
CA ASP A 57 -3.77 4.74 14.16
C ASP A 57 -3.71 5.37 12.76
N LEU A 58 -4.58 4.97 11.82
CA LEU A 58 -4.74 5.65 10.54
C LEU A 58 -5.26 7.08 10.71
N LEU A 59 -6.20 7.33 11.62
CA LEU A 59 -6.66 8.70 11.91
C LEU A 59 -5.53 9.55 12.51
N GLU A 60 -4.71 8.96 13.38
CA GLU A 60 -3.52 9.60 13.92
C GLU A 60 -2.47 9.89 12.83
N LEU A 61 -2.30 8.98 11.87
CA LEU A 61 -1.45 9.16 10.69
C LEU A 61 -1.83 10.41 9.88
N PHE A 62 -3.12 10.65 9.66
CA PHE A 62 -3.56 11.89 9.01
C PHE A 62 -3.40 13.12 9.90
N ARG A 63 -3.59 13.00 11.21
CA ARG A 63 -3.35 14.10 12.16
C ARG A 63 -1.89 14.56 12.16
N VAL A 64 -0.94 13.62 12.07
CA VAL A 64 0.50 13.89 12.09
C VAL A 64 1.03 14.24 10.70
N GLY A 65 0.60 13.53 9.66
CA GLY A 65 1.07 13.72 8.29
C GLY A 65 0.50 14.96 7.59
N GLY A 66 -0.70 15.40 8.00
CA GLY A 66 -1.47 16.51 7.43
C GLY A 66 -2.75 16.03 6.74
N GLU A 67 -3.76 16.89 6.66
CA GLU A 67 -5.04 16.52 6.06
C GLU A 67 -5.03 16.71 4.53
N LEU A 68 -5.87 15.93 3.84
CA LEU A 68 -6.20 16.16 2.44
C LEU A 68 -7.17 17.34 2.31
N PRO A 69 -7.06 18.18 1.26
CA PRO A 69 -6.22 18.04 0.08
C PRO A 69 -4.83 18.71 0.16
N ASP A 70 -4.46 19.27 1.31
CA ASP A 70 -3.22 20.04 1.47
C ASP A 70 -1.97 19.15 1.35
N THR A 71 -2.06 17.90 1.79
CA THR A 71 -1.01 16.89 1.66
C THR A 71 -1.38 15.84 0.60
N THR A 72 -0.43 15.51 -0.27
CA THR A 72 -0.52 14.37 -1.19
C THR A 72 0.00 13.10 -0.51
N TYR A 73 -0.68 11.98 -0.70
CA TYR A 73 -0.35 10.70 -0.08
C TYR A 73 -0.12 9.57 -1.10
N VAL A 74 0.84 8.71 -0.82
CA VAL A 74 1.02 7.40 -1.46
C VAL A 74 0.98 6.34 -0.35
N PHE A 75 -0.03 5.49 -0.36
CA PHE A 75 -0.07 4.33 0.52
C PHE A 75 0.42 3.10 -0.23
N LEU A 76 1.32 2.34 0.40
CA LEU A 76 2.04 1.25 -0.24
C LEU A 76 1.28 -0.08 -0.26
N GLY A 77 0.18 -0.22 0.47
CA GLY A 77 -0.67 -1.42 0.50
C GLY A 77 -0.94 -1.90 1.92
N ASP A 78 -1.49 -3.12 2.03
CA ASP A 78 -1.81 -3.82 3.28
C ASP A 78 -2.69 -2.96 4.20
N PHE A 79 -3.85 -2.60 3.67
CA PHE A 79 -4.90 -1.84 4.36
C PHE A 79 -5.70 -2.72 5.31
N VAL A 80 -5.84 -4.00 4.96
CA VAL A 80 -6.75 -4.95 5.60
C VAL A 80 -6.02 -6.06 6.35
N ASP A 81 -6.81 -6.91 7.03
CA ASP A 81 -6.43 -8.03 7.87
C ASP A 81 -5.70 -7.63 9.17
N ARG A 82 -5.57 -8.60 10.08
CA ARG A 82 -4.87 -8.52 11.38
C ARG A 82 -5.55 -7.64 12.43
N GLY A 83 -5.84 -6.39 12.09
CA GLY A 83 -6.61 -5.47 12.93
C GLY A 83 -8.11 -5.73 12.86
N TYR A 84 -8.85 -5.16 13.81
CA TYR A 84 -10.30 -5.37 13.94
C TYR A 84 -11.17 -4.46 13.05
N TYR A 85 -10.58 -3.46 12.41
CA TYR A 85 -11.29 -2.39 11.71
C TYR A 85 -10.82 -2.26 10.25
N SER A 86 -10.55 -3.37 9.57
CA SER A 86 -10.08 -3.37 8.18
C SER A 86 -11.12 -2.78 7.24
N LEU A 87 -12.40 -3.04 7.48
CA LEU A 87 -13.49 -2.50 6.67
C LEU A 87 -13.56 -0.99 6.79
N GLU A 88 -13.54 -0.42 8.00
CA GLU A 88 -13.55 1.04 8.20
C GLU A 88 -12.28 1.68 7.65
N THR A 89 -11.12 1.04 7.85
CA THR A 89 -9.82 1.48 7.32
C THR A 89 -9.84 1.59 5.80
N PHE A 90 -10.21 0.50 5.11
CA PHE A 90 -10.23 0.49 3.65
C PHE A 90 -11.32 1.42 3.11
N THR A 91 -12.53 1.39 3.68
CA THR A 91 -13.63 2.26 3.24
C THR A 91 -13.29 3.75 3.42
N PHE A 92 -12.59 4.11 4.50
CA PHE A 92 -12.11 5.48 4.71
C PHE A 92 -11.17 5.95 3.59
N LEU A 93 -10.19 5.11 3.25
CA LEU A 93 -9.26 5.37 2.15
C LEU A 93 -9.98 5.44 0.79
N LEU A 94 -11.00 4.61 0.55
CA LEU A 94 -11.82 4.67 -0.66
C LEU A 94 -12.63 5.97 -0.76
N VAL A 95 -13.21 6.46 0.33
CA VAL A 95 -13.92 7.75 0.33
C VAL A 95 -12.95 8.89 0.04
N LEU A 96 -11.75 8.86 0.62
CA LEU A 96 -10.70 9.84 0.31
C LEU A 96 -10.27 9.76 -1.16
N LYS A 97 -10.10 8.56 -1.71
CA LYS A 97 -9.78 8.35 -3.12
C LYS A 97 -10.87 8.87 -4.05
N ALA A 98 -12.13 8.59 -3.74
CA ALA A 98 -13.28 9.10 -4.48
C ALA A 98 -13.38 10.63 -4.42
N ARG A 99 -13.01 11.24 -3.28
CA ARG A 99 -13.14 12.67 -3.02
C ARG A 99 -11.96 13.50 -3.55
N PHE A 100 -10.76 12.92 -3.54
CA PHE A 100 -9.50 13.58 -3.92
C PHE A 100 -8.63 12.65 -4.79
N PRO A 101 -9.11 12.23 -5.96
CA PRO A 101 -8.45 11.21 -6.78
C PRO A 101 -6.99 11.56 -7.14
N ASP A 102 -6.68 12.85 -7.33
CA ASP A 102 -5.34 13.32 -7.68
C ASP A 102 -4.40 13.52 -6.47
N LYS A 103 -4.89 13.36 -5.24
CA LYS A 103 -4.13 13.62 -4.01
C LYS A 103 -3.80 12.38 -3.20
N ILE A 104 -4.43 11.25 -3.48
CA ILE A 104 -4.16 9.99 -2.78
C ILE A 104 -3.99 8.85 -3.77
N VAL A 105 -2.85 8.18 -3.67
CA VAL A 105 -2.52 6.98 -4.42
C VAL A 105 -2.62 5.79 -3.47
N LEU A 106 -3.31 4.74 -3.92
CA LEU A 106 -3.43 3.48 -3.19
C LEU A 106 -2.77 2.39 -4.02
N LEU A 107 -1.61 1.91 -3.55
CA LEU A 107 -0.96 0.74 -4.13
C LEU A 107 -1.59 -0.54 -3.58
N ARG A 108 -1.43 -1.63 -4.32
CA ARG A 108 -1.87 -2.97 -3.92
C ARG A 108 -0.82 -3.62 -3.04
N GLY A 109 -1.20 -3.99 -1.81
CA GLY A 109 -0.40 -4.88 -0.97
C GLY A 109 -0.73 -6.35 -1.23
N ASN A 110 0.00 -7.24 -0.57
CA ASN A 110 -0.25 -8.67 -0.68
C ASN A 110 -1.52 -9.10 0.08
N HIS A 111 -1.97 -8.31 1.06
CA HIS A 111 -3.24 -8.53 1.76
C HIS A 111 -4.47 -8.10 0.98
N GLU A 112 -4.34 -7.29 -0.07
CA GLU A 112 -5.43 -6.99 -1.01
C GLU A 112 -5.63 -8.14 -2.03
N SER A 113 -5.87 -9.34 -1.49
CA SER A 113 -6.03 -10.62 -2.17
C SER A 113 -7.19 -11.40 -1.56
N ARG A 114 -7.97 -12.10 -2.39
CA ARG A 114 -9.07 -12.97 -1.93
C ARG A 114 -8.55 -14.11 -1.06
N GLN A 115 -7.39 -14.68 -1.42
CA GLN A 115 -6.84 -15.83 -0.71
C GLN A 115 -6.34 -15.45 0.68
N ILE A 116 -5.67 -14.30 0.80
CA ILE A 116 -5.10 -13.83 2.06
C ILE A 116 -6.21 -13.36 3.01
N THR A 117 -7.18 -12.59 2.52
CA THR A 117 -8.28 -12.08 3.34
C THR A 117 -9.21 -13.16 3.92
N GLN A 118 -9.28 -14.33 3.28
CA GLN A 118 -10.00 -15.50 3.80
C GLN A 118 -9.35 -16.10 5.05
N VAL A 119 -8.06 -15.88 5.25
CA VAL A 119 -7.28 -16.52 6.33
C VAL A 119 -6.96 -15.54 7.45
N TYR A 120 -6.80 -14.25 7.13
CA TYR A 120 -6.21 -13.27 8.06
C TYR A 120 -7.18 -12.23 8.63
N GLY A 121 -8.48 -12.39 8.38
CA GLY A 121 -9.55 -11.80 9.20
C GLY A 121 -10.54 -10.91 8.45
N PHE A 122 -10.18 -10.33 7.30
CA PHE A 122 -11.06 -9.39 6.61
C PHE A 122 -12.36 -10.05 6.08
N TYR A 123 -12.28 -11.30 5.62
CA TYR A 123 -13.45 -12.07 5.22
C TYR A 123 -14.45 -12.22 6.39
N ASP A 124 -13.96 -12.64 7.55
CA ASP A 124 -14.77 -12.87 8.74
C ASP A 124 -15.33 -11.56 9.30
N GLU A 125 -14.56 -10.46 9.23
CA GLU A 125 -15.00 -9.12 9.57
C GLU A 125 -16.19 -8.69 8.71
N CYS A 126 -16.11 -8.87 7.38
CA CYS A 126 -17.20 -8.55 6.45
C CYS A 126 -18.45 -9.38 6.74
N MET A 127 -18.28 -10.70 6.93
CA MET A 127 -19.36 -11.63 7.22
C MET A 127 -20.08 -11.26 8.53
N THR A 128 -19.32 -10.87 9.56
CA THR A 128 -19.85 -10.50 10.88
C THR A 128 -20.61 -9.17 10.83
N LYS A 129 -20.08 -8.17 10.11
CA LYS A 129 -20.70 -6.82 10.06
C LYS A 129 -21.93 -6.75 9.17
N TYR A 130 -21.96 -7.47 8.05
CA TYR A 130 -23.09 -7.41 7.09
C TYR A 130 -23.98 -8.66 7.08
N GLY A 131 -23.62 -9.73 7.80
CA GLY A 131 -24.32 -11.02 7.74
C GLY A 131 -24.15 -11.78 6.43
N SER A 132 -23.35 -11.25 5.49
CA SER A 132 -22.99 -11.87 4.23
C SER A 132 -21.61 -11.39 3.76
N ASN A 133 -20.98 -12.12 2.85
CA ASN A 133 -19.68 -11.70 2.29
C ASN A 133 -19.81 -10.83 1.02
N ASN A 134 -20.94 -10.14 0.81
CA ASN A 134 -21.09 -9.25 -0.33
C ASN A 134 -20.12 -8.06 -0.26
N ALA A 135 -19.97 -7.46 0.92
CA ALA A 135 -19.01 -6.38 1.17
C ALA A 135 -17.57 -6.78 0.78
N GLY A 136 -17.12 -7.96 1.21
CA GLY A 136 -15.80 -8.50 0.84
C GLY A 136 -15.65 -8.70 -0.68
N LYS A 137 -16.71 -9.11 -1.38
CA LYS A 137 -16.71 -9.23 -2.86
C LYS A 137 -16.57 -7.86 -3.53
N TYR A 138 -17.25 -6.83 -3.03
CA TYR A 138 -17.12 -5.47 -3.57
C TYR A 138 -15.70 -4.93 -3.36
N CYS A 139 -15.15 -5.09 -2.15
CA CYS A 139 -13.78 -4.65 -1.86
C CYS A 139 -12.72 -5.41 -2.67
N THR A 140 -12.86 -6.73 -2.82
CA THR A 140 -11.91 -7.53 -3.62
C THR A 140 -11.96 -7.22 -5.11
N ARG A 141 -13.08 -6.69 -5.62
CA ARG A 141 -13.12 -6.14 -6.98
C ARG A 141 -12.29 -4.86 -7.10
N VAL A 142 -12.32 -4.00 -6.09
CA VAL A 142 -11.45 -2.80 -6.03
C VAL A 142 -9.98 -3.22 -5.92
N PHE A 143 -9.67 -4.24 -5.12
CA PHE A 143 -8.29 -4.74 -4.94
C PHE A 143 -7.61 -5.10 -6.28
N ASP A 144 -8.34 -5.74 -7.19
CA ASP A 144 -7.79 -6.11 -8.51
C ASP A 144 -7.37 -4.90 -9.36
N LEU A 145 -7.93 -3.72 -9.08
CA LEU A 145 -7.69 -2.50 -9.84
C LEU A 145 -6.71 -1.55 -9.18
N LEU A 146 -6.32 -1.79 -7.92
CA LEU A 146 -5.32 -1.00 -7.20
C LEU A 146 -4.00 -0.96 -7.98
N THR A 147 -3.39 0.22 -8.04
CA THR A 147 -2.12 0.43 -8.76
C THR A 147 -0.98 -0.40 -8.16
N VAL A 148 0.01 -0.75 -8.97
CA VAL A 148 1.08 -1.66 -8.55
C VAL A 148 2.29 -0.90 -7.99
N ALA A 149 2.57 0.28 -8.55
CA ALA A 149 3.70 1.10 -8.16
C ALA A 149 3.39 2.59 -8.31
N ALA A 150 4.15 3.42 -7.61
CA ALA A 150 4.23 4.86 -7.86
C ALA A 150 5.67 5.26 -8.18
N LEU A 151 5.83 6.32 -8.97
CA LEU A 151 7.13 6.88 -9.33
C LEU A 151 7.16 8.36 -8.97
N ILE A 152 7.84 8.68 -7.87
CA ILE A 152 7.89 10.05 -7.34
C ILE A 152 9.04 10.80 -8.01
N ASP A 153 8.71 11.95 -8.61
CA ASP A 153 9.65 12.83 -9.33
C ASP A 153 10.57 12.10 -10.35
N ASN A 154 10.10 10.97 -10.92
CA ASN A 154 10.89 10.08 -11.79
C ASN A 154 12.15 9.48 -11.13
N LYS A 155 12.26 9.54 -9.80
CA LYS A 155 13.48 9.19 -9.06
C LYS A 155 13.28 8.20 -7.92
N VAL A 156 12.10 8.13 -7.33
CA VAL A 156 11.80 7.18 -6.26
C VAL A 156 10.73 6.22 -6.71
N LEU A 157 11.08 4.94 -6.83
CA LEU A 157 10.13 3.86 -7.09
C LEU A 157 9.48 3.45 -5.77
N CYS A 158 8.16 3.41 -5.74
CA CYS A 158 7.37 2.94 -4.61
C CYS A 158 6.62 1.66 -5.00
N VAL A 159 6.79 0.60 -4.23
CA VAL A 159 6.10 -0.70 -4.37
C VAL A 159 5.76 -1.24 -2.99
N HIS A 160 4.85 -2.21 -2.87
CA HIS A 160 4.57 -2.84 -1.57
C HIS A 160 5.72 -3.74 -1.12
N GLY A 161 5.97 -4.79 -1.92
CA GLY A 161 6.95 -5.84 -1.75
C GLY A 161 8.36 -5.36 -2.13
N GLY A 162 8.81 -5.75 -3.30
CA GLY A 162 10.14 -5.41 -3.76
C GLY A 162 10.32 -5.68 -5.23
N LEU A 163 11.52 -6.13 -5.59
CA LEU A 163 11.86 -6.41 -6.98
C LEU A 163 11.45 -7.83 -7.39
N SER A 164 11.45 -8.08 -8.70
CA SER A 164 11.20 -9.39 -9.31
C SER A 164 12.36 -9.75 -10.24
N PRO A 165 12.80 -11.02 -10.29
CA PRO A 165 13.77 -11.48 -11.28
C PRO A 165 13.24 -11.38 -12.72
N ASP A 166 11.91 -11.32 -12.90
CA ASP A 166 11.26 -11.16 -14.20
C ASP A 166 11.15 -9.69 -14.65
N ILE A 167 11.52 -8.73 -13.77
CA ILE A 167 11.39 -7.30 -14.02
C ILE A 167 12.73 -6.58 -13.83
N ASN A 168 13.31 -6.11 -14.93
CA ASN A 168 14.51 -5.28 -14.96
C ASN A 168 14.21 -3.79 -15.25
N SER A 169 13.01 -3.46 -15.72
CA SER A 169 12.66 -2.10 -16.13
C SER A 169 11.27 -1.66 -15.66
N LEU A 170 11.12 -0.34 -15.46
CA LEU A 170 9.82 0.27 -15.13
C LEU A 170 8.74 0.00 -16.19
N ASP A 171 9.13 -0.14 -17.46
CA ASP A 171 8.20 -0.47 -18.55
C ASP A 171 7.57 -1.85 -18.40
N GLN A 172 8.31 -2.82 -17.86
CA GLN A 172 7.73 -4.14 -17.56
C GLN A 172 6.69 -4.07 -16.43
N ILE A 173 6.89 -3.21 -15.42
CA ILE A 173 5.87 -2.95 -14.39
C ILE A 173 4.63 -2.30 -15.03
N ARG A 174 4.84 -1.33 -15.94
CA ARG A 174 3.74 -0.68 -16.69
C ARG A 174 2.92 -1.67 -17.50
N ALA A 175 3.54 -2.72 -18.03
CA ALA A 175 2.90 -3.74 -18.85
C ALA A 175 2.18 -4.86 -18.08
N LEU A 176 2.28 -4.91 -16.73
CA LEU A 176 1.64 -5.97 -15.94
C LEU A 176 0.12 -6.00 -16.13
N LYS A 177 -0.45 -7.19 -16.25
CA LYS A 177 -1.91 -7.35 -16.16
C LYS A 177 -2.29 -7.32 -14.67
N ARG A 178 -2.75 -6.19 -14.16
CA ARG A 178 -3.11 -6.07 -12.72
C ARG A 178 -4.54 -6.49 -12.39
N ASP A 179 -5.50 -6.32 -13.31
CA ASP A 179 -6.93 -6.67 -13.14
C ASP A 179 -7.15 -8.20 -13.11
N GLN A 180 -6.69 -8.79 -12.02
CA GLN A 180 -6.79 -10.20 -11.66
C GLN A 180 -6.44 -10.38 -10.19
N GLU A 181 -6.80 -11.54 -9.63
CA GLU A 181 -6.26 -12.00 -8.35
C GLU A 181 -4.73 -12.10 -8.42
N ILE A 182 -4.05 -11.81 -7.30
CA ILE A 182 -2.59 -11.97 -7.19
C ILE A 182 -2.23 -13.44 -7.46
N PRO A 183 -1.44 -13.74 -8.50
CA PRO A 183 -1.02 -15.12 -8.78
C PRO A 183 -0.09 -15.65 -7.68
N HIS A 184 0.04 -16.98 -7.58
CA HIS A 184 0.98 -17.59 -6.64
C HIS A 184 2.46 -17.38 -7.00
N LYS A 185 2.77 -16.97 -8.24
CA LYS A 185 4.14 -16.75 -8.74
C LYS A 185 4.18 -15.77 -9.91
N GLY A 186 5.37 -15.27 -10.20
CA GLY A 186 5.68 -14.38 -11.32
C GLY A 186 5.60 -12.90 -10.92
N ALA A 187 5.98 -12.04 -11.86
CA ALA A 187 6.19 -10.61 -11.66
C ALA A 187 5.20 -9.88 -10.72
N LEU A 188 3.88 -10.03 -10.89
CA LEU A 188 2.90 -9.36 -10.02
C LEU A 188 2.94 -9.89 -8.57
N CYS A 189 3.16 -11.20 -8.39
CA CYS A 189 3.34 -11.81 -7.08
C CYS A 189 4.60 -11.24 -6.40
N ASP A 190 5.71 -11.22 -7.12
CA ASP A 190 7.01 -10.79 -6.59
C ASP A 190 6.99 -9.31 -6.16
N ILE A 191 6.37 -8.42 -6.95
CA ILE A 191 6.29 -6.98 -6.62
C ILE A 191 5.57 -6.75 -5.28
N VAL A 192 4.65 -7.62 -4.87
CA VAL A 192 3.92 -7.48 -3.59
C VAL A 192 4.46 -8.38 -2.47
N TRP A 193 5.29 -9.38 -2.76
CA TRP A 193 5.78 -10.37 -1.76
C TRP A 193 7.29 -10.38 -1.51
N SER A 194 8.10 -9.87 -2.42
CA SER A 194 9.57 -9.94 -2.30
C SER A 194 10.11 -9.05 -1.18
N ASP A 195 11.24 -9.46 -0.61
CA ASP A 195 11.89 -8.79 0.53
C ASP A 195 13.38 -8.51 0.27
N PRO A 196 13.90 -7.35 0.70
CA PRO A 196 15.34 -7.11 0.75
C PRO A 196 16.00 -7.92 1.88
N GLU A 197 17.16 -8.50 1.61
CA GLU A 197 17.98 -9.21 2.61
C GLU A 197 19.48 -9.11 2.27
N GLU A 198 20.36 -9.41 3.24
CA GLU A 198 21.82 -9.48 3.05
C GLU A 198 22.24 -10.76 2.28
N VAL A 199 21.66 -10.96 1.10
CA VAL A 199 21.99 -12.03 0.14
C VAL A 199 22.81 -11.48 -1.03
N ALA A 200 23.55 -12.36 -1.72
CA ALA A 200 24.42 -11.92 -2.81
C ALA A 200 23.65 -11.43 -4.04
N THR A 201 22.56 -12.10 -4.42
CA THR A 201 21.70 -11.76 -5.56
C THR A 201 20.23 -12.05 -5.24
N TRP A 202 19.70 -13.19 -5.68
CA TRP A 202 18.32 -13.65 -5.44
C TRP A 202 18.33 -14.95 -4.65
N GLU A 203 17.41 -15.07 -3.68
CA GLU A 203 17.11 -16.34 -3.00
C GLU A 203 15.61 -16.57 -2.91
N ILE A 204 15.21 -17.82 -2.66
CA ILE A 204 13.79 -18.18 -2.52
C ILE A 204 13.27 -17.58 -1.20
N SER A 205 12.14 -16.88 -1.28
CA SER A 205 11.52 -16.30 -0.10
C SER A 205 11.00 -17.39 0.86
N PRO A 206 11.27 -17.30 2.17
CA PRO A 206 10.70 -18.19 3.17
C PRO A 206 9.18 -17.99 3.34
N ARG A 207 8.59 -16.95 2.74
CA ARG A 207 7.13 -16.71 2.74
C ARG A 207 6.36 -17.70 1.87
N GLY A 208 7.05 -18.44 0.99
CA GLY A 208 6.43 -19.31 -0.02
C GLY A 208 5.91 -18.57 -1.25
N ALA A 209 6.17 -17.26 -1.36
CA ALA A 209 5.86 -16.39 -2.48
C ALA A 209 6.90 -15.26 -2.57
N GLY A 210 7.20 -14.78 -3.78
CA GLY A 210 8.25 -13.80 -4.04
C GLY A 210 9.67 -14.31 -3.80
N TYR A 211 10.62 -13.39 -3.75
CA TYR A 211 12.05 -13.66 -3.59
C TYR A 211 12.68 -12.79 -2.50
N LEU A 212 13.80 -13.26 -1.96
CA LEU A 212 14.76 -12.39 -1.28
C LEU A 212 15.68 -11.75 -2.33
N PHE A 213 15.98 -10.47 -2.20
CA PHE A 213 16.89 -9.78 -3.10
C PHE A 213 17.95 -8.96 -2.36
N GLY A 214 19.15 -8.99 -2.90
CA GLY A 214 20.34 -8.38 -2.32
C GLY A 214 20.65 -6.98 -2.84
N LYS A 215 21.78 -6.46 -2.35
CA LYS A 215 22.32 -5.16 -2.75
C LYS A 215 22.59 -5.09 -4.25
N SER A 216 23.23 -6.10 -4.84
CA SER A 216 23.63 -6.10 -6.26
C SER A 216 22.43 -5.93 -7.19
N VAL A 217 21.37 -6.70 -6.95
CA VAL A 217 20.09 -6.65 -7.67
C VAL A 217 19.46 -5.26 -7.56
N THR A 218 19.47 -4.70 -6.36
CA THR A 218 18.92 -3.35 -6.10
C THR A 218 19.70 -2.30 -6.89
N GLU A 219 21.02 -2.33 -6.84
CA GLU A 219 21.89 -1.36 -7.52
C GLU A 219 21.78 -1.44 -9.05
N GLU A 220 21.77 -2.65 -9.60
CA GLU A 220 21.60 -2.89 -11.04
C GLU A 220 20.24 -2.36 -11.53
N PHE A 221 19.15 -2.71 -10.84
CA PHE A 221 17.82 -2.23 -11.20
C PHE A 221 17.73 -0.71 -11.15
N MET A 222 18.32 -0.08 -10.12
CA MET A 222 18.33 1.38 -9.99
C MET A 222 19.15 2.06 -11.09
N GLU A 223 20.29 1.48 -11.48
CA GLU A 223 21.12 2.01 -12.57
C GLU A 223 20.38 1.97 -13.91
N ILE A 224 19.78 0.82 -14.25
CA ILE A 224 18.99 0.64 -15.48
C ILE A 224 17.85 1.67 -15.56
N ASN A 225 17.20 1.95 -14.44
CA ASN A 225 16.00 2.79 -14.39
C ASN A 225 16.27 4.24 -13.94
N ASN A 226 17.54 4.61 -13.73
CA ASN A 226 17.96 5.94 -13.27
C ASN A 226 17.25 6.41 -11.98
N LEU A 227 17.13 5.50 -11.00
CA LEU A 227 16.47 5.73 -9.72
C LEU A 227 17.45 6.12 -8.62
N ASP A 228 16.98 6.93 -7.67
CA ASP A 228 17.74 7.38 -6.50
C ASP A 228 17.31 6.64 -5.21
N LEU A 229 16.12 6.02 -5.20
CA LEU A 229 15.61 5.25 -4.06
C LEU A 229 14.52 4.26 -4.50
N ILE A 230 14.49 3.09 -3.86
CA ILE A 230 13.31 2.21 -3.80
C ILE A 230 12.69 2.34 -2.41
N CYS A 231 11.41 2.71 -2.36
CA CYS A 231 10.62 2.80 -1.14
C CYS A 231 9.59 1.68 -1.10
N ARG A 232 9.53 0.94 0.01
CA ARG A 232 8.70 -0.26 0.14
C ARG A 232 8.13 -0.45 1.55
N ALA A 233 7.23 -1.43 1.75
CA ALA A 233 6.56 -1.69 3.03
C ALA A 233 6.67 -3.16 3.52
N HIS A 234 5.58 -3.89 3.83
CA HIS A 234 5.46 -5.37 4.07
C HIS A 234 6.26 -6.02 5.22
N GLN A 235 7.42 -5.49 5.59
CA GLN A 235 8.27 -6.00 6.66
C GLN A 235 8.17 -5.08 7.85
N VAL A 236 7.69 -5.62 8.97
CA VAL A 236 7.66 -4.91 10.26
C VAL A 236 9.09 -4.49 10.61
N VAL A 237 9.27 -3.19 10.84
CA VAL A 237 10.54 -2.60 11.29
C VAL A 237 10.30 -1.84 12.59
N GLN A 238 11.14 -2.10 13.60
CA GLN A 238 10.91 -1.63 14.97
C GLN A 238 10.86 -0.11 15.09
N GLU A 239 11.65 0.61 14.29
CA GLU A 239 11.72 2.08 14.29
C GLU A 239 10.72 2.74 13.32
N GLY A 240 9.79 1.97 12.76
CA GLY A 240 8.82 2.42 11.75
C GLY A 240 9.42 2.63 10.36
N HIS A 241 10.74 2.67 10.22
CA HIS A 241 11.44 2.65 8.93
C HIS A 241 12.82 2.00 9.05
N LYS A 242 13.39 1.53 7.94
CA LYS A 242 14.74 0.97 7.87
C LYS A 242 15.35 1.22 6.50
N TYR A 243 16.54 1.81 6.45
CA TYR A 243 17.33 1.91 5.22
C TYR A 243 18.22 0.69 5.05
N MET A 244 18.40 0.26 3.80
CA MET A 244 19.28 -0.84 3.40
C MET A 244 20.09 -0.44 2.17
N PHE A 245 21.16 -1.20 1.90
CA PHE A 245 21.94 -1.12 0.67
C PHE A 245 22.51 0.28 0.39
N ASN A 246 23.17 0.88 1.40
CA ASN A 246 23.68 2.26 1.35
C ASN A 246 22.58 3.30 1.10
N GLU A 247 21.46 3.17 1.82
CA GLU A 247 20.29 4.08 1.74
C GLU A 247 19.60 4.14 0.37
N LYS A 248 19.90 3.19 -0.52
CA LYS A 248 19.25 3.02 -1.82
C LYS A 248 17.88 2.35 -1.74
N LEU A 249 17.60 1.68 -0.63
CA LEU A 249 16.30 1.11 -0.33
C LEU A 249 15.84 1.54 1.06
N VAL A 250 14.54 1.85 1.20
CA VAL A 250 13.90 2.11 2.47
C VAL A 250 12.63 1.29 2.63
N THR A 251 12.51 0.63 3.77
CA THR A 251 11.26 0.03 4.25
C THR A 251 10.56 1.03 5.16
N VAL A 252 9.27 1.28 4.93
CA VAL A 252 8.40 2.16 5.73
C VAL A 252 7.25 1.32 6.28
N TRP A 253 6.96 1.48 7.57
CA TRP A 253 5.92 0.76 8.28
C TRP A 253 5.03 1.74 9.05
N SER A 254 3.71 1.66 8.86
CA SER A 254 2.77 2.67 9.36
C SER A 254 1.73 2.13 10.37
N ALA A 255 1.88 0.89 10.86
CA ALA A 255 1.02 0.30 11.89
C ALA A 255 1.78 0.16 13.24
N PRO A 256 1.56 1.07 14.22
CA PRO A 256 2.28 1.04 15.50
C PRO A 256 1.81 -0.13 16.36
N ASN A 257 2.70 -0.64 17.22
CA ASN A 257 2.44 -1.80 18.09
C ASN A 257 1.68 -2.92 17.37
N TYR A 258 2.21 -3.35 16.21
CA TYR A 258 1.51 -4.20 15.27
C TYR A 258 0.93 -5.45 15.93
N CYS A 259 -0.30 -5.81 15.54
CA CYS A 259 -1.08 -6.90 16.14
C CYS A 259 -1.22 -6.79 17.68
N TYR A 260 -1.17 -5.57 18.22
CA TYR A 260 -1.27 -5.25 19.66
C TYR A 260 -0.16 -5.88 20.52
N ARG A 261 0.97 -6.28 19.92
CA ARG A 261 2.01 -7.06 20.61
C ARG A 261 3.44 -6.79 20.17
N CYS A 262 3.66 -6.28 18.96
CA CYS A 262 5.02 -6.18 18.41
C CYS A 262 5.85 -5.06 19.02
N GLY A 263 5.22 -4.04 19.63
CA GLY A 263 5.92 -2.93 20.30
C GLY A 263 6.68 -1.98 19.35
N ASN A 264 6.55 -2.14 18.04
CA ASN A 264 7.20 -1.28 17.05
C ASN A 264 6.57 0.11 16.99
N ILE A 265 7.36 1.09 16.58
CA ILE A 265 6.89 2.42 16.20
C ILE A 265 6.39 2.38 14.76
N ALA A 266 5.53 3.32 14.39
CA ALA A 266 5.12 3.55 13.00
C ALA A 266 5.66 4.87 12.47
N SER A 267 5.78 4.98 11.15
CA SER A 267 6.30 6.17 10.53
C SER A 267 5.69 6.51 9.16
N ILE A 268 5.90 7.75 8.73
CA ILE A 268 5.54 8.29 7.42
C ILE A 268 6.82 8.88 6.82
N LEU A 269 7.15 8.50 5.58
CA LEU A 269 8.28 9.08 4.85
C LEU A 269 7.80 10.29 4.03
N LYS A 270 8.34 11.47 4.31
CA LYS A 270 8.06 12.72 3.58
C LYS A 270 9.15 13.02 2.57
N ILE A 271 8.73 13.31 1.35
CA ILE A 271 9.57 13.82 0.27
C ILE A 271 9.06 15.21 -0.12
N ASP A 272 9.79 16.25 0.30
CA ASP A 272 9.40 17.65 0.08
C ASP A 272 9.88 18.23 -1.26
N GLY A 273 10.73 17.50 -1.98
CA GLY A 273 11.34 17.95 -3.23
C GLY A 273 12.45 17.02 -3.73
N PRO A 274 12.81 17.04 -5.03
CA PRO A 274 13.81 16.15 -5.62
C PRO A 274 15.22 16.28 -5.01
N LYS A 275 15.53 17.44 -4.43
CA LYS A 275 16.85 17.78 -3.83
C LYS A 275 16.77 18.12 -2.34
N LYS A 276 15.60 17.95 -1.72
CA LYS A 276 15.44 18.22 -0.30
C LYS A 276 15.74 16.96 0.52
N PRO A 277 16.28 17.12 1.74
CA PRO A 277 16.45 15.98 2.63
C PRO A 277 15.09 15.33 2.87
N ARG A 278 15.06 14.00 2.80
CA ARG A 278 13.90 13.20 3.17
C ARG A 278 13.73 13.31 4.69
N SER A 279 12.49 13.36 5.16
CA SER A 279 12.20 13.38 6.59
C SER A 279 11.21 12.29 6.94
N THR A 280 11.27 11.81 8.18
CA THR A 280 10.38 10.77 8.68
C THR A 280 9.58 11.34 9.85
N LEU A 281 8.26 11.21 9.80
CA LEU A 281 7.40 11.48 10.95
C LEU A 281 7.11 10.18 11.68
N LYS A 282 7.32 10.15 13.00
CA LYS A 282 6.94 9.02 13.84
C LYS A 282 5.52 9.21 14.37
N LEU A 283 4.80 8.10 14.49
CA LEU A 283 3.46 7.97 15.07
C LEU A 283 3.55 7.45 16.50
#